data_AF-A0A9E0EFM0-F1
#
_entry.id   AF-A0A9E0EFM0-F1
#
_cell.length_a   1.000
_cell.length_b   1.000
_cell.length_c   1.000
_cell.angle_alpha   90.00
_cell.angle_beta   90.00
_cell.angle_gamma   90.00
#
_symmetry.space_group_name_H-M   'P 1'
#
loop_
_entity.id
_entity.type
_entity.pdbx_description
1 polymer ?
#
loop_
_entity_poly.entity_id
_entity_poly.type
_entity_poly.pdbx_seq_one_letter_code
_entity_poly.pdbx_strand_id
1 'polypeptide(L)'
;MRDYLISAPMNELLLALSRGPVADPPWQEFLRLLGEALAADYVTLILRAPREGDAGLVINSVVLSPDAVNAYNESFFALDPFVNLPPGEVFTV
;
A
#
# COMPACT_ATOMS: atom_id res chain seq x y z
N MET A 1 11.69 -30.15 8.28
CA MET A 1 10.97 -28.86 8.21
C MET A 1 12.04 -27.80 8.43
N ARG A 2 12.26 -26.87 7.48
CA ARG A 2 13.19 -25.77 7.73
C ARG A 2 12.45 -24.79 8.64
N ASP A 3 12.96 -24.58 9.84
CA ASP A 3 12.41 -23.57 10.74
C ASP A 3 12.66 -22.21 10.09
N TYR A 4 11.60 -21.61 9.55
CA TYR A 4 11.65 -20.23 9.07
C TYR A 4 11.72 -19.34 10.30
N LEU A 5 12.93 -18.96 10.67
CA LEU A 5 13.15 -17.95 11.69
C LEU A 5 12.72 -16.59 11.12
N ILE A 6 11.54 -16.13 11.53
CA ILE A 6 11.09 -14.77 11.25
C ILE A 6 11.95 -13.82 12.08
N SER A 7 12.66 -12.90 11.41
CA SER A 7 13.43 -11.88 12.12
C SER A 7 12.50 -10.96 12.93
N ALA A 8 12.99 -10.38 14.01
CA ALA A 8 12.19 -9.45 14.80
C ALA A 8 11.56 -8.31 13.95
N PRO A 9 12.28 -7.66 13.01
CA PRO A 9 11.67 -6.66 12.13
C PRO A 9 10.55 -7.20 11.24
N MET A 10 10.72 -8.41 10.70
CA MET A 10 9.67 -9.06 9.90
C MET A 10 8.46 -9.42 10.76
N ASN A 11 8.67 -9.86 12.00
CA ASN A 11 7.58 -10.14 12.92
C ASN A 11 6.76 -8.89 13.24
N GLU A 12 7.42 -7.75 13.51
CA GLU A 12 6.73 -6.48 13.74
C GLU A 12 5.93 -6.02 12.52
N LEU A 13 6.48 -6.17 11.31
CA LEU A 13 5.75 -5.90 10.06
C LEU A 13 4.47 -6.74 9.94
N LEU A 14 4.55 -8.05 10.22
CA LEU A 14 3.40 -8.95 10.15
C LEU A 14 2.34 -8.63 11.21
N LEU A 15 2.77 -8.27 12.43
CA LEU A 15 1.88 -7.84 13.49
C LEU A 15 1.18 -6.53 13.13
N ALA A 16 1.91 -5.53 12.61
CA ALA A 16 1.33 -4.27 12.16
C ALA A 16 0.33 -4.48 11.01
N LEU A 17 0.66 -5.34 10.04
CA LEU A 17 -0.24 -5.69 8.93
C LEU A 17 -1.54 -6.33 9.44
N SER A 18 -1.45 -7.30 10.35
CA SER A 18 -2.61 -8.01 10.87
C SER A 18 -3.52 -7.15 11.75
N ARG A 19 -2.95 -6.17 12.48
CA ARG A 19 -3.71 -5.20 13.30
C ARG A 19 -4.28 -4.05 12.47
N GLY A 20 -3.81 -3.86 11.25
CA GLY A 20 -4.20 -2.77 10.36
C GLY A 20 -5.70 -2.53 10.19
N PRO A 21 -6.57 -3.55 10.02
CA PRO A 21 -8.00 -3.35 9.84
C PRO A 21 -8.73 -2.68 11.01
N VAL A 22 -8.18 -2.80 12.23
CA VAL A 22 -8.79 -2.25 13.46
C VAL A 22 -8.01 -1.06 14.03
N ALA A 23 -6.91 -0.67 13.37
CA ALA A 23 -6.13 0.50 13.73
C ALA A 23 -6.83 1.79 13.27
N ASP A 24 -6.54 2.90 13.95
CA ASP A 24 -7.02 4.23 13.58
C ASP A 24 -5.83 5.21 13.49
N PRO A 25 -5.44 5.66 12.28
CA PRO A 25 -6.01 5.28 10.98
C PRO A 25 -5.55 3.86 10.51
N PRO A 26 -6.36 3.17 9.69
CA PRO A 26 -6.08 1.80 9.27
C PRO A 26 -4.74 1.64 8.55
N TRP A 27 -4.00 0.57 8.85
CA TRP A 27 -2.71 0.19 8.25
C TRP A 27 -1.58 1.24 8.26
N GLN A 28 -1.74 2.41 8.88
CA GLN A 28 -0.71 3.46 8.84
C GLN A 28 0.62 3.02 9.42
N GLU A 29 0.59 2.32 10.56
CA GLU A 29 1.80 1.79 11.19
C GLU A 29 2.52 0.75 10.31
N PHE A 30 1.75 -0.10 9.63
CA PHE A 30 2.31 -1.06 8.69
C PHE A 30 3.04 -0.35 7.53
N LEU A 31 2.43 0.68 6.94
CA LEU A 31 3.04 1.39 5.82
C LEU A 31 4.30 2.16 6.23
N ARG A 32 4.34 2.69 7.45
CA ARG A 32 5.52 3.33 8.03
C ARG A 32 6.67 2.33 8.18
N LEU A 33 6.43 1.19 8.84
CA LEU A 33 7.43 0.14 9.03
C LEU A 33 7.93 -0.44 7.70
N LEU A 34 7.03 -0.60 6.72
CA LEU A 34 7.39 -1.09 5.39
C LEU A 34 8.30 -0.10 4.66
N GLY A 35 8.00 1.20 4.76
CA GLY A 35 8.84 2.25 4.18
C GLY A 35 10.25 2.27 4.78
N GLU A 36 10.35 2.16 6.11
CA GLU A 36 11.63 2.07 6.81
C GLU A 36 12.44 0.82 6.41
N ALA A 37 11.77 -0.34 6.32
CA ALA A 37 12.43 -1.60 5.96
C ALA A 37 12.97 -1.62 4.53
N LEU A 38 12.33 -0.87 3.61
CA LEU A 38 12.70 -0.79 2.20
C LEU A 38 13.51 0.46 1.84
N ALA A 39 13.72 1.37 2.79
CA ALA A 39 14.24 2.71 2.53
C ALA A 39 13.46 3.43 1.41
N ALA A 40 12.12 3.30 1.41
CA ALA A 40 11.24 3.88 0.40
C ALA A 40 10.82 5.30 0.76
N ASP A 41 10.79 6.19 -0.23
CA ASP A 41 10.30 7.58 -0.06
C ASP A 41 8.77 7.63 0.15
N TYR A 42 8.04 6.73 -0.50
CA TYR A 42 6.58 6.65 -0.45
C TYR A 42 6.11 5.19 -0.45
N VAL A 43 5.05 4.92 0.31
CA VAL A 43 4.41 3.60 0.35
C VAL A 43 2.90 3.80 0.26
N THR A 44 2.28 3.13 -0.70
CA THR A 44 0.84 3.18 -0.95
C THR A 44 0.25 1.79 -0.89
N LEU A 45 -0.87 1.64 -0.19
CA LEU A 45 -1.68 0.43 -0.16
C LEU A 45 -3.01 0.67 -0.86
N ILE A 46 -3.23 -0.02 -1.96
CA ILE A 46 -4.47 -0.01 -2.71
C ILE A 46 -5.22 -1.32 -2.40
N LEU A 47 -6.27 -1.25 -1.59
CA LEU A 47 -7.13 -2.40 -1.30
C LEU A 47 -8.22 -2.57 -2.35
N ARG A 48 -8.67 -1.45 -2.92
CA ARG A 48 -9.63 -1.39 -4.01
C ARG A 48 -9.23 -0.23 -4.91
N ALA A 49 -8.95 -0.51 -6.18
CA ALA A 49 -8.62 0.52 -7.15
C ALA A 49 -9.79 1.51 -7.32
N PRO A 50 -9.51 2.81 -7.53
CA PRO A 50 -10.51 3.76 -7.97
C PRO A 50 -11.13 3.33 -9.31
N ARG A 51 -12.40 3.69 -9.51
CA ARG A 51 -13.13 3.54 -10.77
C ARG A 51 -14.12 4.69 -10.91
N GLU A 52 -14.71 4.85 -12.09
CA GLU A 52 -15.69 5.92 -12.33
C GLU A 52 -16.81 5.90 -11.27
N GLY A 53 -16.97 7.00 -10.54
CA GLY A 53 -17.94 7.16 -9.44
C GLY A 53 -17.59 6.50 -8.11
N ASP A 54 -16.42 5.86 -7.95
CA ASP A 54 -15.98 5.21 -6.71
C ASP A 54 -14.46 5.42 -6.51
N ALA A 55 -14.09 6.25 -5.53
CA ALA A 55 -12.70 6.59 -5.23
C ALA A 55 -11.85 5.41 -4.74
N GLY A 56 -12.42 4.22 -4.54
CA GLY A 56 -11.65 3.05 -4.12
C GLY A 56 -11.30 3.07 -2.63
N LEU A 57 -10.21 2.41 -2.26
CA LEU A 57 -9.62 2.47 -0.93
C LEU A 57 -8.09 2.47 -1.08
N VAL A 58 -7.53 3.68 -1.03
CA VAL A 58 -6.10 3.97 -1.20
C VAL A 58 -5.60 4.60 0.09
N ILE A 59 -4.57 4.00 0.69
CA ILE A 59 -3.96 4.45 1.95
C ILE A 59 -2.49 4.76 1.66
N ASN A 60 -2.02 5.93 2.06
CA ASN A 60 -0.65 6.38 1.83
C ASN A 60 0.11 6.51 3.16
N SER A 61 1.40 6.15 3.17
CA SER A 61 2.27 6.27 4.36
C SER A 61 2.49 7.73 4.79
N VAL A 62 2.44 8.64 3.83
CA VAL A 62 2.55 10.09 4.05
C VAL A 62 1.20 10.72 3.77
N VAL A 63 0.86 11.76 4.53
CA VAL A 63 -0.27 12.65 4.20
C VAL A 63 0.10 13.37 2.90
N LEU A 64 -0.31 12.80 1.77
CA LEU A 64 -0.29 13.49 0.49
C LEU A 64 -1.24 14.69 0.58
N SER A 65 -0.91 15.79 -0.08
CA SER A 65 -1.83 16.92 -0.16
C SER A 65 -3.18 16.44 -0.73
N PRO A 66 -4.31 17.02 -0.31
CA PRO A 66 -5.62 16.69 -0.87
C PRO A 66 -5.62 16.74 -2.41
N ASP A 67 -4.88 17.69 -2.98
CA ASP A 67 -4.72 17.85 -4.43
C ASP A 67 -4.01 16.66 -5.09
N ALA A 68 -2.98 16.08 -4.45
CA ALA A 68 -2.27 14.92 -4.98
C ALA A 68 -3.14 13.66 -4.93
N VAL A 69 -3.94 13.49 -3.87
CA VAL A 69 -4.90 12.39 -3.75
C VAL A 69 -6.03 12.51 -4.78
N ASN A 70 -6.57 13.71 -4.95
CA ASN A 70 -7.64 13.97 -5.92
C ASN A 70 -7.16 13.80 -7.36
N ALA A 71 -5.98 14.33 -7.71
CA ALA A 71 -5.42 14.17 -9.05
C ALA A 71 -5.25 12.69 -9.45
N TYR A 72 -4.74 11.85 -8.54
CA TYR A 72 -4.62 10.41 -8.81
C TYR A 72 -6.00 9.75 -8.99
N ASN A 73 -6.93 9.99 -8.05
CA ASN A 73 -8.25 9.35 -8.06
C ASN A 73 -9.13 9.81 -9.24
N GLU A 74 -8.98 11.05 -9.71
CA GLU A 74 -9.83 11.62 -10.76
C GLU A 74 -9.28 11.39 -12.18
N SER A 75 -7.95 11.34 -12.36
CA SER A 75 -7.34 11.39 -13.70
C SER A 75 -6.22 10.38 -13.95
N PHE A 76 -5.38 10.05 -12.95
CA PHE A 76 -4.19 9.24 -13.19
C PHE A 76 -4.34 7.75 -12.86
N PHE A 77 -5.39 7.32 -12.13
CA PHE A 77 -5.61 5.90 -11.85
C PHE A 77 -5.71 5.05 -13.14
N ALA A 78 -6.26 5.62 -14.21
CA ALA A 78 -6.39 4.96 -15.51
C ALA A 78 -5.05 4.77 -16.25
N LEU A 79 -4.01 5.51 -15.83
CA LEU A 79 -2.66 5.44 -16.39
C LEU A 79 -1.70 4.65 -15.49
N ASP A 80 -2.19 4.12 -14.37
CA ASP A 80 -1.38 3.33 -13.45
C ASP A 80 -1.02 1.96 -14.09
N PRO A 81 0.27 1.69 -14.36
CA PRO A 81 0.70 0.48 -15.04
C PRO A 81 0.54 -0.77 -14.16
N PHE A 82 0.18 -0.63 -12.88
CA PHE A 82 0.03 -1.72 -11.92
C PHE A 82 -1.44 -2.07 -11.63
N VAL A 83 -2.40 -1.46 -12.34
CA VAL A 83 -3.82 -1.80 -12.25
C VAL A 83 -4.21 -2.80 -13.36
N ASN A 84 -5.07 -3.77 -13.05
CA ASN A 84 -5.52 -4.82 -13.98
C ASN A 84 -4.39 -5.69 -14.57
N LEU A 85 -3.32 -5.90 -13.81
CA LEU A 85 -2.23 -6.77 -14.26
C LEU A 85 -2.71 -8.21 -14.50
N PRO A 86 -2.34 -8.84 -15.63
CA PRO A 86 -2.67 -10.23 -15.89
C PRO A 86 -2.05 -11.14 -14.82
N PRO A 87 -2.80 -12.16 -14.34
CA PRO A 87 -2.28 -13.08 -13.33
C PRO A 87 -1.02 -13.79 -13.82
N GLY A 88 0.05 -13.74 -13.01
CA GLY A 88 1.29 -14.47 -13.28
C GLY A 88 2.33 -13.70 -14.11
N GLU A 89 2.06 -12.45 -14.48
CA GLU A 89 3.00 -11.59 -15.20
C GLU A 89 3.60 -10.51 -14.29
N VAL A 90 4.90 -10.24 -14.45
CA VAL A 90 5.64 -9.23 -13.69
C VAL A 90 5.86 -8.00 -14.56
N PHE A 91 5.49 -6.83 -14.07
CA PHE A 91 5.68 -5.54 -14.72
C PHE A 91 6.65 -4.68 -13.91
N THR A 92 7.53 -3.95 -14.59
CA THR A 92 8.46 -2.97 -14.01
C THR A 92 8.55 -1.77 -14.95
N VAL A 93 8.68 -0.57 -14.37
CA VAL A 93 8.98 0.67 -15.09
C VAL A 93 10.47 0.96 -15.12
#